data_AF-A0A508B9E3-F1
#
_entry.id   AF-A0A508B9E3-F1
#
_cell.length_a   1.000
_cell.length_b   1.000
_cell.length_c   1.000
_cell.angle_alpha   90.00
_cell.angle_beta   90.00
_cell.angle_gamma   90.00
#
_symmetry.space_group_name_H-M   'P 1'
#
loop_
_entity.id
_entity.type
_entity.pdbx_description
1 polymer ?
#
loop_
_entity_poly.entity_id
_entity_poly.type
_entity_poly.pdbx_seq_one_letter_code
_entity_poly.pdbx_strand_id
1 'polypeptide(L)'
;DALRGRAPDAPQGLYLWGGVGRGKTFLIDLFYDGLPIREKRRTHFHRFMREIHTRLREHAGQSDPLKAIAREWRRDLRVLVLDEFFVNDIGDAMLLGRLLERLFAEGVALVTTSNIELSGLFKDGLQRERFLPAIAQLEAHCHVMYMDSATDYRLRALTQSPVYRTPLDAGSDAWLDERWHTLTDACPHDSRRLVIDDREIPVRGLAEGHAWFDFAALCEGPRAASDYIEIATEHHTVLVGGIPLFDGGNDDPARRFVHLVDELYDRHVNLVCTAAADPLALYRGNRLVHAFERTASRLIEMQSAEYLALGHRG
;
A
#
# COMPACT_ATOMS: atom_id res chain seq x y z
N ASP A 1 -37.29 14.98 -15.71
CA ASP A 1 -36.36 14.63 -16.80
C ASP A 1 -36.35 13.19 -17.32
N ALA A 2 -36.99 12.20 -16.67
CA ALA A 2 -37.09 10.83 -17.21
C ALA A 2 -37.87 10.72 -18.54
N LEU A 3 -38.66 11.74 -18.90
CA LEU A 3 -39.44 11.82 -20.14
C LEU A 3 -38.62 12.21 -21.39
N ARG A 4 -37.33 12.55 -21.25
CA ARG A 4 -36.43 12.92 -22.37
C ARG A 4 -35.40 11.84 -22.72
N GLY A 5 -35.44 10.66 -22.08
CA GLY A 5 -34.49 9.58 -22.36
C GLY A 5 -33.04 9.88 -21.99
N ARG A 6 -32.78 10.98 -21.25
CA ARG A 6 -31.46 11.23 -20.66
C ARG A 6 -31.34 10.38 -19.40
N ALA A 7 -30.33 9.50 -19.38
CA ALA A 7 -29.91 8.84 -18.15
C ALA A 7 -29.61 9.93 -17.11
N PRO A 8 -30.00 9.74 -15.83
CA PRO A 8 -29.63 10.68 -14.78
C PRO A 8 -28.11 10.81 -14.74
N ASP A 9 -27.63 12.05 -14.59
CA ASP A 9 -26.20 12.33 -14.45
C ASP A 9 -25.63 11.51 -13.29
N ALA A 10 -24.43 10.97 -13.47
CA ALA A 10 -23.76 10.24 -12.40
C ALA A 10 -23.56 11.17 -11.21
N PRO A 11 -23.74 10.68 -9.96
CA PRO A 11 -23.46 11.48 -8.78
C PRO A 11 -21.99 11.91 -8.79
N GLN A 12 -21.70 13.06 -8.19
CA GLN A 12 -20.31 13.46 -7.97
C GLN A 12 -19.60 12.43 -7.09
N GLY A 13 -18.36 12.14 -7.46
CA GLY A 13 -17.43 11.34 -6.70
C GLY A 13 -16.91 12.04 -5.44
N LEU A 14 -15.95 11.41 -4.78
CA LEU A 14 -15.28 11.93 -3.59
C LEU A 14 -13.77 11.77 -3.75
N TYR A 15 -13.02 12.85 -3.53
CA TYR A 15 -11.57 12.81 -3.37
C TYR A 15 -11.25 13.18 -1.92
N LEU A 16 -11.01 12.16 -1.09
CA LEU A 16 -10.73 12.32 0.33
C LEU A 16 -9.23 12.32 0.57
N TRP A 17 -8.69 13.44 1.05
CA TRP A 17 -7.25 13.55 1.27
C TRP A 17 -6.90 14.01 2.67
N GLY A 18 -5.71 13.64 3.13
CA GLY A 18 -5.20 13.98 4.45
C GLY A 18 -4.01 13.11 4.81
N GLY A 19 -3.30 13.45 5.89
CA GLY A 19 -2.10 12.71 6.31
C GLY A 19 -2.33 11.21 6.56
N VAL A 20 -1.23 10.47 6.72
CA VAL A 20 -1.26 9.03 7.03
C VAL A 20 -1.93 8.79 8.40
N GLY A 21 -2.63 7.66 8.56
CA GLY A 21 -3.20 7.25 9.86
C GLY A 21 -4.36 8.10 10.38
N ARG A 22 -4.99 8.92 9.52
CA ARG A 22 -6.10 9.82 9.90
C ARG A 22 -7.50 9.18 9.89
N GLY A 23 -7.63 7.92 9.45
CA GLY A 23 -8.92 7.22 9.37
C GLY A 23 -9.64 7.33 8.02
N LYS A 24 -8.92 7.71 6.94
CA LYS A 24 -9.46 7.78 5.57
C LYS A 24 -10.06 6.45 5.13
N THR A 25 -9.28 5.38 5.25
CA THR A 25 -9.68 4.00 4.98
C THR A 25 -10.97 3.63 5.71
N PHE A 26 -11.04 3.86 7.03
CA PHE A 26 -12.23 3.54 7.82
C PHE A 26 -13.51 4.23 7.30
N LEU A 27 -13.43 5.51 6.90
CA LEU A 27 -14.58 6.18 6.30
C LEU A 27 -14.98 5.57 4.95
N ILE A 28 -13.99 5.14 4.15
CA ILE A 28 -14.24 4.45 2.90
C ILE A 28 -14.81 3.05 3.13
N ASP A 29 -14.39 2.32 4.16
CA ASP A 29 -14.96 1.04 4.56
C ASP A 29 -16.46 1.21 4.83
N LEU A 30 -16.81 2.16 5.71
CA LEU A 30 -18.20 2.47 6.05
C LEU A 30 -19.02 2.88 4.83
N PHE A 31 -18.43 3.69 3.93
CA PHE A 31 -19.08 4.08 2.68
C PHE A 31 -19.31 2.86 1.77
N TYR A 32 -18.27 2.06 1.55
CA TYR A 32 -18.32 0.92 0.65
C TYR A 32 -19.33 -0.10 1.16
N ASP A 33 -19.26 -0.51 2.43
CA ASP A 33 -20.16 -1.50 3.02
C ASP A 33 -21.60 -0.98 3.13
N GLY A 34 -21.76 0.31 3.45
CA GLY A 34 -23.06 0.97 3.55
C GLY A 34 -23.78 1.19 2.21
N LEU A 35 -23.07 1.12 1.07
CA LEU A 35 -23.65 1.39 -0.24
C LEU A 35 -24.43 0.17 -0.78
N PRO A 36 -25.78 0.24 -0.91
CA PRO A 36 -26.62 -0.93 -1.21
C PRO A 36 -26.74 -1.19 -2.71
N ILE A 37 -25.61 -1.24 -3.42
CA ILE A 37 -25.52 -1.62 -4.84
C ILE A 37 -24.51 -2.74 -5.02
N ARG A 38 -24.70 -3.56 -6.06
CA ARG A 38 -23.74 -4.61 -6.42
C ARG A 38 -22.68 -4.12 -7.39
N GLU A 39 -23.00 -3.09 -8.16
CA GLU A 39 -22.15 -2.49 -9.19
C GLU A 39 -21.11 -1.54 -8.58
N LYS A 40 -20.41 -2.01 -7.55
CA LYS A 40 -19.35 -1.27 -6.85
C LYS A 40 -18.10 -2.12 -6.77
N ARG A 41 -16.94 -1.51 -7.00
CA ARG A 41 -15.65 -2.18 -6.93
C ARG A 41 -14.70 -1.35 -6.08
N ARG A 42 -13.94 -2.01 -5.22
CA ARG A 42 -12.86 -1.42 -4.44
C ARG A 42 -11.53 -2.09 -4.79
N THR A 43 -10.48 -1.31 -4.91
CA THR A 43 -9.11 -1.78 -5.16
C THR A 43 -8.10 -0.68 -4.81
N HIS A 44 -6.89 -1.08 -4.47
CA HIS A 44 -5.76 -0.14 -4.39
C HIS A 44 -5.37 0.37 -5.78
N PHE A 45 -4.84 1.59 -5.81
CA PHE A 45 -4.43 2.29 -7.03
C PHE A 45 -3.44 1.50 -7.90
N HIS A 46 -2.36 0.97 -7.33
CA HIS A 46 -1.34 0.26 -8.11
C HIS A 46 -1.89 -1.06 -8.70
N ARG A 47 -2.73 -1.83 -7.99
CA ARG A 47 -3.36 -3.06 -8.55
C ARG A 47 -4.25 -2.71 -9.70
N PHE A 48 -4.98 -1.61 -9.56
CA PHE A 48 -5.83 -1.09 -10.61
C PHE A 48 -5.01 -0.72 -11.85
N MET A 49 -3.89 -0.02 -11.69
CA MET A 49 -3.00 0.31 -12.81
C MET A 49 -2.40 -0.94 -13.45
N ARG A 50 -1.96 -1.93 -12.66
CA ARG A 50 -1.47 -3.23 -13.18
C ARG A 50 -2.53 -3.96 -14.02
N GLU A 51 -3.78 -3.96 -13.56
CA GLU A 51 -4.90 -4.53 -14.33
C GLU A 51 -5.13 -3.77 -15.64
N ILE A 52 -5.14 -2.44 -15.59
CA ILE A 52 -5.31 -1.60 -16.79
C ILE A 52 -4.21 -1.91 -17.82
N HIS A 53 -2.94 -1.97 -17.40
CA HIS A 53 -1.83 -2.33 -18.29
C HIS A 53 -1.99 -3.72 -18.89
N THR A 54 -2.55 -4.66 -18.13
CA THR A 54 -2.81 -6.02 -18.61
C THR A 54 -3.92 -6.00 -19.67
N ARG A 55 -5.05 -5.33 -19.40
CA ARG A 55 -6.14 -5.20 -20.37
C ARG A 55 -5.73 -4.43 -21.62
N LEU A 56 -4.89 -3.40 -21.49
CA LEU A 56 -4.37 -2.68 -22.66
C LEU A 56 -3.63 -3.61 -23.63
N ARG A 57 -2.93 -4.64 -23.12
CA ARG A 57 -2.27 -5.65 -23.96
C ARG A 57 -3.28 -6.58 -24.64
N GLU A 58 -4.36 -6.95 -23.95
CA GLU A 58 -5.44 -7.77 -24.52
C GLU A 58 -6.22 -7.04 -25.62
N HIS A 59 -6.37 -5.72 -25.47
CA HIS A 59 -7.02 -4.83 -26.44
C HIS A 59 -6.03 -4.19 -27.43
N ALA A 60 -4.83 -4.76 -27.58
CA ALA A 60 -3.82 -4.25 -28.51
C ALA A 60 -4.34 -4.25 -29.95
N GLY A 61 -4.13 -3.13 -30.66
CA GLY A 61 -4.60 -2.94 -32.04
C GLY A 61 -5.98 -2.29 -32.18
N GLN A 62 -6.69 -2.04 -31.07
CA GLN A 62 -7.88 -1.17 -31.08
C GLN A 62 -7.49 0.31 -31.17
N SER A 63 -8.32 1.14 -31.80
CA SER A 63 -8.05 2.57 -31.97
C SER A 63 -8.14 3.36 -30.66
N ASP A 64 -9.03 2.96 -29.75
CA ASP A 64 -9.14 3.52 -28.39
C ASP A 64 -9.45 2.37 -27.39
N PRO A 65 -8.42 1.63 -26.94
CA PRO A 65 -8.61 0.49 -26.05
C PRO A 65 -9.17 0.91 -24.68
N LEU A 66 -8.86 2.12 -24.20
CA LEU A 66 -9.39 2.63 -22.93
C LEU A 66 -10.89 2.84 -22.97
N LYS A 67 -11.41 3.36 -24.09
CA LYS A 67 -12.85 3.50 -24.27
C LYS A 67 -13.57 2.15 -24.31
N ALA A 68 -12.96 1.13 -24.92
CA ALA A 68 -13.50 -0.22 -24.89
C ALA A 68 -13.55 -0.77 -23.46
N ILE A 69 -12.45 -0.66 -22.72
CA ILE A 69 -12.36 -1.08 -21.31
C ILE A 69 -13.41 -0.37 -20.44
N ALA A 70 -13.53 0.96 -20.55
CA ALA A 70 -14.50 1.74 -19.79
C ALA A 70 -15.96 1.32 -20.07
N ARG A 71 -16.29 1.02 -21.34
CA ARG A 71 -17.62 0.53 -21.73
C ARG A 71 -17.93 -0.86 -21.23
N GLU A 72 -16.93 -1.73 -21.21
CA GLU A 72 -17.08 -3.08 -20.64
C GLU A 72 -17.35 -3.00 -19.15
N TRP A 73 -16.54 -2.24 -18.41
CA TRP A 73 -16.73 -2.04 -16.98
C TRP A 73 -18.03 -1.36 -16.64
N ARG A 74 -18.51 -0.41 -17.44
CA ARG A 74 -19.78 0.27 -17.16
C ARG A 74 -20.97 -0.70 -17.06
N ARG A 75 -20.89 -1.92 -17.62
CA ARG A 75 -21.95 -2.93 -17.52
C ARG A 75 -22.19 -3.39 -16.09
N ASP A 76 -21.14 -3.46 -15.27
CA ASP A 76 -21.15 -3.99 -13.91
C ASP A 76 -20.48 -3.07 -12.87
N LEU A 77 -20.01 -1.89 -13.28
CA LEU A 77 -19.35 -0.90 -12.44
C LEU A 77 -20.06 0.46 -12.54
N ARG A 78 -20.64 0.90 -11.43
CA ARG A 78 -21.20 2.24 -11.24
C ARG A 78 -20.38 3.09 -10.27
N VAL A 79 -19.78 2.45 -9.27
CA VAL A 79 -18.91 3.11 -8.28
C VAL A 79 -17.56 2.41 -8.23
N LEU A 80 -16.51 3.16 -8.55
CA LEU A 80 -15.13 2.73 -8.38
C LEU A 80 -14.57 3.39 -7.13
N VAL A 81 -14.14 2.58 -6.17
CA VAL A 81 -13.39 3.01 -4.99
C VAL A 81 -11.91 2.70 -5.23
N LEU A 82 -11.09 3.74 -5.28
CA LEU A 82 -9.63 3.64 -5.40
C LEU A 82 -8.97 4.06 -4.08
N ASP A 83 -8.36 3.11 -3.40
CA ASP A 83 -7.59 3.42 -2.19
C ASP A 83 -6.15 3.81 -2.54
N GLU A 84 -5.59 4.69 -1.72
CA GLU A 84 -4.18 5.11 -1.79
C GLU A 84 -3.79 5.65 -3.17
N PHE A 85 -4.62 6.55 -3.69
CA PHE A 85 -4.41 7.19 -4.98
C PHE A 85 -3.16 8.06 -4.96
N PHE A 86 -2.15 7.59 -5.69
CA PHE A 86 -0.85 8.20 -5.76
C PHE A 86 -0.18 7.90 -7.10
N VAL A 87 0.41 8.92 -7.72
CA VAL A 87 0.98 8.83 -9.07
C VAL A 87 2.41 9.32 -9.04
N ASN A 88 3.35 8.44 -9.42
CA ASN A 88 4.79 8.72 -9.46
C ASN A 88 5.42 8.59 -10.84
N ASP A 89 4.86 7.76 -11.72
CA ASP A 89 5.38 7.55 -13.07
C ASP A 89 4.59 8.34 -14.11
N ILE A 90 5.30 8.84 -15.12
CA ILE A 90 4.70 9.62 -16.22
C ILE A 90 3.78 8.77 -17.09
N GLY A 91 4.11 7.50 -17.34
CA GLY A 91 3.29 6.59 -18.12
C GLY A 91 1.95 6.36 -17.46
N ASP A 92 1.96 6.06 -16.16
CA ASP A 92 0.76 5.90 -15.34
C ASP A 92 -0.05 7.19 -15.26
N ALA A 93 0.60 8.34 -15.08
CA ALA A 93 -0.06 9.65 -15.06
C ALA A 93 -0.85 9.92 -16.35
N MET A 94 -0.23 9.69 -17.50
CA MET A 94 -0.87 9.95 -18.80
C MET A 94 -2.00 8.98 -19.07
N LEU A 95 -1.80 7.70 -18.72
CA LEU A 95 -2.78 6.65 -18.86
C LEU A 95 -4.02 6.94 -18.01
N LEU A 96 -3.81 7.30 -16.75
CA LEU A 96 -4.85 7.60 -15.78
C LEU A 96 -5.73 8.78 -16.22
N GLY A 97 -5.12 9.87 -16.70
CA GLY A 97 -5.88 11.03 -17.16
C GLY A 97 -6.89 10.68 -18.25
N ARG A 98 -6.47 9.91 -19.27
CA ARG A 98 -7.37 9.45 -20.33
C ARG A 98 -8.40 8.45 -19.83
N LEU A 99 -8.03 7.57 -18.92
CA LEU A 99 -8.94 6.57 -18.35
C LEU A 99 -10.06 7.25 -17.56
N LEU A 100 -9.73 8.20 -16.69
CA LEU A 100 -10.71 8.95 -15.91
C LEU A 100 -11.71 9.69 -16.80
N GLU A 101 -11.23 10.36 -17.86
CA GLU A 101 -12.10 10.99 -18.86
C GLU A 101 -13.13 10.00 -19.44
N ARG A 102 -12.68 8.78 -19.79
CA ARG A 102 -13.57 7.73 -20.33
C ARG A 102 -14.53 7.18 -19.27
N LEU A 103 -14.09 6.96 -18.04
CA LEU A 103 -14.93 6.46 -16.95
C LEU A 103 -16.03 7.46 -16.57
N PHE A 104 -15.69 8.74 -16.45
CA PHE A 104 -16.67 9.80 -16.16
C PHE A 104 -17.66 9.98 -17.32
N ALA A 105 -17.20 9.89 -18.57
CA ALA A 105 -18.08 9.95 -19.74
C ALA A 105 -19.09 8.78 -19.80
N GLU A 106 -18.71 7.60 -19.30
CA GLU A 106 -19.61 6.44 -19.19
C GLU A 106 -20.47 6.47 -17.89
N GLY A 107 -20.28 7.48 -17.04
CA GLY A 107 -21.07 7.71 -15.83
C GLY A 107 -20.66 6.88 -14.62
N VAL A 108 -19.38 6.49 -14.53
CA VAL A 108 -18.82 5.84 -13.34
C VAL A 108 -18.46 6.92 -12.31
N ALA A 109 -18.95 6.77 -11.08
CA ALA A 109 -18.56 7.64 -9.98
C ALA A 109 -17.27 7.13 -9.31
N LEU A 110 -16.33 8.03 -9.06
CA LEU A 110 -15.06 7.72 -8.40
C LEU A 110 -15.10 8.15 -6.94
N VAL A 111 -14.78 7.25 -6.02
CA VAL A 111 -14.46 7.57 -4.64
C VAL A 111 -13.00 7.19 -4.42
N THR A 112 -12.20 8.10 -3.89
CA THR A 112 -10.76 7.87 -3.78
C THR A 112 -10.17 8.47 -2.51
N THR A 113 -9.14 7.81 -1.97
CA THR A 113 -8.35 8.32 -0.84
C THR A 113 -6.93 8.64 -1.26
N SER A 114 -6.36 9.73 -0.73
CA SER A 114 -4.95 10.07 -0.98
C SER A 114 -4.29 10.70 0.22
N ASN A 115 -2.97 10.53 0.33
CA ASN A 115 -2.14 11.29 1.28
C ASN A 115 -1.75 12.67 0.73
N ILE A 116 -2.08 12.96 -0.52
CA ILE A 116 -1.68 14.17 -1.24
C ILE A 116 -2.93 14.97 -1.60
N GLU A 117 -2.84 16.28 -1.36
CA GLU A 117 -3.83 17.24 -1.86
C GLU A 117 -4.00 17.10 -3.37
N LEU A 118 -5.22 17.24 -3.88
CA LEU A 118 -5.51 17.04 -5.30
C LEU A 118 -4.63 17.89 -6.22
N SER A 119 -4.44 19.17 -5.85
CA SER A 119 -3.57 20.10 -6.58
C SER A 119 -2.08 19.69 -6.51
N GLY A 120 -1.68 18.91 -5.52
CA GLY A 120 -0.32 18.42 -5.30
C GLY A 120 0.03 17.10 -5.99
N LEU A 121 -0.95 16.39 -6.58
CA LEU A 121 -0.69 15.11 -7.25
C LEU A 121 0.32 15.25 -8.39
N PHE A 122 1.38 14.45 -8.40
CA PHE A 122 2.42 14.48 -9.45
C PHE A 122 3.15 15.84 -9.57
N LYS A 123 3.37 16.55 -8.44
CA LYS A 123 3.95 17.92 -8.41
C LYS A 123 5.36 18.01 -9.00
N ASP A 124 6.20 17.03 -8.70
CA ASP A 124 7.59 17.00 -9.16
C ASP A 124 7.79 16.00 -10.33
N GLY A 125 6.67 15.53 -10.91
CA GLY A 125 6.66 14.58 -12.00
C GLY A 125 7.13 15.18 -13.33
N LEU A 126 7.83 14.37 -14.11
CA LEU A 126 8.26 14.74 -15.47
C LEU A 126 7.03 15.11 -16.33
N GLN A 127 7.06 16.27 -16.99
CA GLN A 127 5.95 16.77 -17.83
C GLN A 127 4.59 16.90 -17.11
N ARG A 128 4.59 17.30 -15.83
CA ARG A 128 3.38 17.57 -15.03
C ARG A 128 2.25 18.30 -15.76
N GLU A 129 2.57 19.25 -16.64
CA GLU A 129 1.57 19.99 -17.45
C GLU A 129 0.60 19.06 -18.18
N ARG A 130 1.07 17.89 -18.63
CA ARG A 130 0.25 16.89 -19.31
C ARG A 130 -0.70 16.14 -18.36
N PHE A 131 -0.45 16.18 -17.05
CA PHE A 131 -1.29 15.58 -16.02
C PHE A 131 -2.32 16.56 -15.45
N LEU A 132 -2.15 17.88 -15.63
CA LEU A 132 -3.13 18.89 -15.21
C LEU A 132 -4.57 18.63 -15.70
N PRO A 133 -4.80 18.11 -16.93
CA PRO A 133 -6.15 17.72 -17.35
C PRO A 133 -6.78 16.65 -16.45
N ALA A 134 -5.99 15.70 -15.93
CA ALA A 134 -6.50 14.67 -15.02
C ALA A 134 -6.93 15.27 -13.68
N ILE A 135 -6.15 16.21 -13.15
CA ILE A 135 -6.50 16.97 -11.94
C ILE A 135 -7.81 17.75 -12.17
N ALA A 136 -7.94 18.43 -13.31
CA ALA A 136 -9.17 19.15 -13.65
C ALA A 136 -10.40 18.23 -13.79
N GLN A 137 -10.22 17.01 -14.30
CA GLN A 137 -11.29 16.00 -14.34
C GLN A 137 -11.71 15.60 -12.92
N LEU A 138 -10.75 15.35 -12.02
CA LEU A 138 -11.03 15.04 -10.62
C LEU A 138 -11.73 16.20 -9.91
N GLU A 139 -11.32 17.45 -10.14
CA GLU A 139 -11.99 18.63 -9.58
C GLU A 139 -13.43 18.80 -10.08
N ALA A 140 -13.68 18.49 -11.36
CA ALA A 140 -15.01 18.61 -11.95
C ALA A 140 -15.97 17.51 -11.49
N HIS A 141 -15.46 16.29 -11.32
CA HIS A 141 -16.28 15.10 -11.07
C HIS A 141 -16.27 14.64 -9.62
N CYS A 142 -15.36 15.09 -8.76
CA CYS A 142 -15.28 14.70 -7.36
C CYS A 142 -15.42 15.90 -6.42
N HIS A 143 -16.10 15.69 -5.29
CA HIS A 143 -16.02 16.59 -4.15
C HIS A 143 -14.68 16.38 -3.44
N VAL A 144 -13.87 17.44 -3.33
CA VAL A 144 -12.56 17.37 -2.66
C VAL A 144 -12.75 17.66 -1.18
N MET A 145 -12.45 16.68 -0.33
CA MET A 145 -12.59 16.78 1.12
C MET A 145 -11.23 16.59 1.80
N TYR A 146 -10.84 17.56 2.61
CA TYR A 146 -9.70 17.42 3.50
C TYR A 146 -10.15 16.78 4.81
N MET A 147 -9.46 15.73 5.22
CA MET A 147 -9.61 15.11 6.52
C MET A 147 -8.53 15.62 7.45
N ASP A 148 -8.92 16.58 8.29
CA ASP A 148 -8.12 16.97 9.44
C ASP A 148 -8.46 16.06 10.62
N SER A 149 -7.51 15.25 11.04
CA SER A 149 -7.59 14.57 12.33
C SER A 149 -6.35 14.98 13.11
N ALA A 150 -6.49 15.40 14.36
CA ALA A 150 -5.33 15.65 15.22
C ALA A 150 -4.62 14.34 15.62
N THR A 151 -5.30 13.21 15.46
CA THR A 151 -4.90 11.92 16.02
C THR A 151 -4.49 10.97 14.90
N ASP A 152 -3.20 10.70 14.77
CA ASP A 152 -2.71 9.57 13.99
C ASP A 152 -2.95 8.29 14.81
N TYR A 153 -4.00 7.54 14.44
CA TYR A 153 -4.39 6.31 15.13
C TYR A 153 -3.36 5.21 14.95
N ARG A 154 -2.66 5.19 13.79
CA ARG A 154 -1.53 4.29 13.52
C ARG A 154 -0.37 4.58 14.45
N LEU A 155 0.03 5.85 14.58
CA LEU A 155 1.11 6.26 15.48
C LEU A 155 0.78 5.93 16.94
N ARG A 156 -0.46 6.14 17.37
CA ARG A 156 -0.90 5.77 18.73
C ARG A 156 -0.72 4.27 19.01
N ALA A 157 -1.20 3.41 18.11
CA ALA A 157 -1.07 1.96 18.28
C ALA A 157 0.41 1.48 18.27
N LEU A 158 1.27 2.15 17.50
CA LEU A 158 2.69 1.85 17.41
C LEU A 158 3.51 2.39 18.59
N THR A 159 3.14 3.53 19.17
CA THR A 159 3.86 4.13 20.31
C THR A 159 3.44 3.57 21.67
N GLN A 160 2.26 2.95 21.77
CA GLN A 160 1.77 2.34 23.00
C GLN A 160 2.47 1.02 23.39
N SER A 161 3.16 0.37 22.45
CA SER A 161 3.84 -0.91 22.67
C SER A 161 5.09 -0.98 21.80
N PRO A 162 6.16 -1.67 22.24
CA PRO A 162 7.37 -1.83 21.45
C PRO A 162 7.07 -2.39 20.04
N VAL A 163 7.90 -2.01 19.08
CA VAL A 163 7.89 -2.56 17.72
C VAL A 163 8.97 -3.63 17.52
N TYR A 164 9.88 -3.79 18.48
CA TYR A 164 10.93 -4.80 18.46
C TYR A 164 10.88 -5.62 19.74
N ARG A 165 10.74 -6.95 19.62
CA ARG A 165 10.75 -7.87 20.77
C ARG A 165 11.90 -8.85 20.68
N THR A 166 12.63 -8.97 21.77
CA THR A 166 13.77 -9.89 21.97
C THR A 166 13.80 -10.34 23.44
N PRO A 167 14.31 -11.54 23.74
CA PRO A 167 14.74 -12.59 22.81
C PRO A 167 13.54 -13.36 22.22
N LEU A 168 13.81 -14.27 21.28
CA LEU A 168 12.81 -15.24 20.85
C LEU A 168 12.50 -16.22 21.98
N ASP A 169 11.22 -16.34 22.32
CA ASP A 169 10.71 -17.30 23.29
C ASP A 169 9.32 -17.83 22.84
N ALA A 170 8.69 -18.66 23.67
CA ALA A 170 7.38 -19.24 23.37
C ALA A 170 6.25 -18.19 23.25
N GLY A 171 6.46 -16.97 23.75
CA GLY A 171 5.50 -15.87 23.68
C GLY A 171 5.67 -14.95 22.46
N SER A 172 6.75 -15.11 21.68
CA SER A 172 7.02 -14.25 20.51
C SER A 172 5.89 -14.24 19.48
N ASP A 173 5.36 -15.42 19.17
CA ASP A 173 4.34 -15.58 18.13
C ASP A 173 3.01 -14.96 18.57
N ALA A 174 2.60 -15.26 19.82
CA ALA A 174 1.39 -14.69 20.43
C ALA A 174 1.48 -13.16 20.56
N TRP A 175 2.67 -12.62 20.86
CA TRP A 175 2.87 -11.18 20.90
C TRP A 175 2.69 -10.54 19.52
N LEU A 176 3.24 -11.14 18.45
CA LEU A 176 3.01 -10.63 17.09
C LEU A 176 1.55 -10.72 16.66
N ASP A 177 0.86 -11.79 17.04
CA ASP A 177 -0.57 -11.95 16.80
C ASP A 177 -1.39 -10.84 17.49
N GLU A 178 -1.12 -10.54 18.76
CA GLU A 178 -1.74 -9.43 19.48
C GLU A 178 -1.46 -8.07 18.81
N ARG A 179 -0.20 -7.84 18.38
CA ARG A 179 0.17 -6.63 17.64
C ARG A 179 -0.58 -6.53 16.32
N TRP A 180 -0.72 -7.64 15.59
CA TRP A 180 -1.48 -7.69 14.35
C TRP A 180 -2.93 -7.24 14.57
N HIS A 181 -3.63 -7.84 15.52
CA HIS A 181 -5.03 -7.50 15.81
C HIS A 181 -5.20 -6.04 16.26
N THR A 182 -4.24 -5.52 17.03
CA THR A 182 -4.25 -4.11 17.47
C THR A 182 -4.03 -3.13 16.32
N LEU A 183 -3.17 -3.48 15.36
CA LEU A 183 -2.83 -2.60 14.22
C LEU A 183 -3.87 -2.67 13.09
N THR A 184 -4.61 -3.77 12.99
CA THR A 184 -5.55 -4.04 11.90
C THR A 184 -7.02 -4.01 12.35
N ASP A 185 -7.29 -3.53 13.57
CA ASP A 185 -8.64 -3.52 14.18
C ASP A 185 -9.35 -4.89 14.09
N ALA A 186 -8.59 -5.97 14.30
CA ALA A 186 -9.04 -7.36 14.20
C ALA A 186 -9.62 -7.76 12.82
N CYS A 187 -9.17 -7.13 11.73
CA CYS A 187 -9.47 -7.60 10.38
C CYS A 187 -9.03 -9.07 10.21
N PRO A 188 -9.87 -9.95 9.63
CA PRO A 188 -9.53 -11.34 9.44
C PRO A 188 -8.27 -11.51 8.57
N HIS A 189 -7.43 -12.49 8.89
CA HIS A 189 -6.32 -12.87 8.00
C HIS A 189 -6.86 -13.33 6.64
N ASP A 190 -6.64 -12.57 5.56
CA ASP A 190 -6.66 -13.19 4.22
C ASP A 190 -5.34 -13.93 3.99
N SER A 191 -5.20 -15.04 4.71
CA SER A 191 -4.01 -15.88 4.77
C SER A 191 -4.00 -16.83 3.59
N ARG A 192 -3.51 -16.38 2.43
CA ARG A 192 -3.48 -17.23 1.23
C ARG A 192 -2.12 -17.30 0.56
N ARG A 193 -1.59 -16.19 0.04
CA ARG A 193 -0.23 -15.98 -0.53
C ARG A 193 -0.18 -14.56 -1.08
N LEU A 194 0.95 -13.89 -0.98
CA LEU A 194 1.23 -12.66 -1.74
C LEU A 194 1.93 -13.05 -3.05
N VAL A 195 1.43 -12.61 -4.21
CA VAL A 195 2.04 -12.91 -5.52
C VAL A 195 2.74 -11.68 -6.07
N ILE A 196 4.07 -11.77 -6.23
CA ILE A 196 4.90 -10.69 -6.78
C ILE A 196 5.73 -11.28 -7.93
N ASP A 197 5.64 -10.70 -9.13
CA ASP A 197 6.34 -11.19 -10.34
C ASP A 197 6.23 -12.72 -10.54
N ASP A 198 5.02 -13.27 -10.45
CA ASP A 198 4.71 -14.71 -10.52
C ASP A 198 5.35 -15.58 -9.42
N ARG A 199 5.98 -14.98 -8.41
CA ARG A 199 6.48 -15.66 -7.21
C ARG A 199 5.48 -15.58 -6.08
N GLU A 200 5.16 -16.73 -5.51
CA GLU A 200 4.32 -16.82 -4.32
C GLU A 200 5.17 -16.66 -3.04
N ILE A 201 4.75 -15.70 -2.20
CA ILE A 201 5.31 -15.46 -0.87
C ILE A 201 4.27 -15.90 0.17
N PRO A 202 4.57 -16.92 1.00
CA PRO A 202 3.72 -17.28 2.12
C PRO A 202 3.57 -16.08 3.07
N VAL A 203 2.33 -15.79 3.45
CA VAL A 203 1.98 -14.67 4.32
C VAL A 203 1.03 -15.18 5.40
N ARG A 204 1.25 -14.76 6.64
CA ARG A 204 0.40 -15.12 7.78
C ARG A 204 -0.86 -14.29 7.84
N GLY A 205 -0.76 -13.01 7.48
CA GLY A 205 -1.89 -12.09 7.43
C GLY A 205 -1.64 -10.99 6.42
N LEU A 206 -2.68 -10.66 5.67
CA LEU A 206 -2.75 -9.46 4.84
C LEU A 206 -3.97 -8.66 5.28
N ALA A 207 -3.75 -7.37 5.48
CA ALA A 207 -4.79 -6.38 5.71
C ALA A 207 -4.38 -5.10 4.96
N GLU A 208 -5.28 -4.13 4.88
CA GLU A 208 -5.01 -2.89 4.14
C GLU A 208 -3.77 -2.19 4.69
N GLY A 209 -2.74 -2.00 3.85
CA GLY A 209 -1.46 -1.39 4.23
C GLY A 209 -0.61 -2.19 5.23
N HIS A 210 -1.03 -3.40 5.60
CA HIS A 210 -0.34 -4.26 6.58
C HIS A 210 -0.04 -5.66 6.02
N ALA A 211 1.17 -6.15 6.25
CA ALA A 211 1.51 -7.52 5.93
C ALA A 211 2.30 -8.19 7.04
N TRP A 212 1.96 -9.44 7.34
CA TRP A 212 2.63 -10.24 8.36
C TRP A 212 3.27 -11.49 7.77
N PHE A 213 4.58 -11.61 7.91
CA PHE A 213 5.39 -12.70 7.40
C PHE A 213 6.19 -13.40 8.49
N ASP A 214 6.51 -14.67 8.23
CA ASP A 214 7.63 -15.34 8.88
C ASP A 214 8.95 -14.93 8.22
N PHE A 215 10.02 -14.83 9.01
CA PHE A 215 11.36 -14.54 8.51
C PHE A 215 11.77 -15.49 7.37
N ALA A 216 11.50 -16.78 7.54
CA ALA A 216 11.81 -17.80 6.53
C ALA A 216 11.17 -17.50 5.15
N ALA A 217 9.93 -16.98 5.16
CA ALA A 217 9.20 -16.65 3.94
C ALA A 217 9.82 -15.47 3.17
N LEU A 218 10.44 -14.52 3.87
CA LEU A 218 11.08 -13.34 3.29
C LEU A 218 12.57 -13.52 3.03
N CYS A 219 13.28 -14.38 3.76
CA CYS A 219 14.74 -14.37 3.75
C CYS A 219 15.38 -15.76 3.52
N GLU A 220 14.68 -16.88 3.61
CA GLU A 220 15.27 -18.21 3.37
C GLU A 220 14.99 -18.73 1.95
N GLY A 221 13.87 -18.32 1.34
CA GLY A 221 13.50 -18.68 -0.02
C GLY A 221 14.18 -17.85 -1.14
N PRO A 222 13.92 -18.19 -2.41
CA PRO A 222 14.37 -17.41 -3.55
C PRO A 222 13.58 -16.10 -3.62
N ARG A 223 14.21 -15.01 -3.19
CA ARG A 223 13.66 -13.65 -3.22
C ARG A 223 14.55 -12.73 -4.02
N ALA A 224 13.92 -11.86 -4.79
CA ALA A 224 14.55 -10.81 -5.55
C ALA A 224 14.37 -9.46 -4.86
N ALA A 225 15.19 -8.47 -5.25
CA ALA A 225 15.05 -7.11 -4.74
C ALA A 225 13.66 -6.50 -5.07
N SER A 226 13.05 -6.88 -6.21
CA SER A 226 11.71 -6.42 -6.57
C SER A 226 10.64 -6.88 -5.59
N ASP A 227 10.82 -8.02 -4.92
CA ASP A 227 9.88 -8.50 -3.90
C ASP A 227 9.82 -7.52 -2.72
N TYR A 228 10.96 -7.04 -2.25
CA TYR A 228 11.03 -6.11 -1.13
C TYR A 228 10.55 -4.70 -1.51
N ILE A 229 10.84 -4.27 -2.75
CA ILE A 229 10.32 -3.02 -3.29
C ILE A 229 8.80 -3.04 -3.31
N GLU A 230 8.18 -4.09 -3.85
CA GLU A 230 6.72 -4.22 -3.90
C GLU A 230 6.16 -4.28 -2.47
N ILE A 231 6.69 -5.13 -1.58
CA ILE A 231 6.24 -5.20 -0.18
C ILE A 231 6.28 -3.83 0.49
N ALA A 232 7.38 -3.10 0.33
CA ALA A 232 7.58 -1.79 0.95
C ALA A 232 6.79 -0.67 0.25
N THR A 233 6.35 -0.86 -0.99
CA THR A 233 5.46 0.07 -1.71
C THR A 233 4.00 -0.15 -1.31
N GLU A 234 3.63 -1.41 -1.10
CA GLU A 234 2.26 -1.84 -0.79
C GLU A 234 1.85 -1.67 0.68
N HIS A 235 2.81 -1.78 1.59
CA HIS A 235 2.51 -1.89 3.01
C HIS A 235 3.25 -0.82 3.79
N HIS A 236 2.51 0.08 4.42
CA HIS A 236 3.05 1.08 5.33
C HIS A 236 3.47 0.47 6.68
N THR A 237 3.08 -0.78 6.98
CA THR A 237 3.49 -1.49 8.19
C THR A 237 3.69 -2.98 7.92
N VAL A 238 4.86 -3.51 8.27
CA VAL A 238 5.25 -4.90 8.03
C VAL A 238 5.59 -5.57 9.35
N LEU A 239 4.97 -6.72 9.61
CA LEU A 239 5.23 -7.58 10.74
C LEU A 239 6.14 -8.74 10.31
N VAL A 240 7.24 -8.97 11.03
CA VAL A 240 8.17 -10.07 10.75
C VAL A 240 8.42 -10.92 12.00
N GLY A 241 8.05 -12.19 11.93
CA GLY A 241 8.24 -13.16 13.01
C GLY A 241 9.50 -13.98 12.89
N GLY A 242 10.18 -14.20 14.02
CA GLY A 242 11.21 -15.23 14.13
C GLY A 242 12.54 -14.89 13.46
N ILE A 243 13.00 -13.64 13.53
CA ILE A 243 14.30 -13.25 12.99
C ILE A 243 15.42 -13.97 13.78
N PRO A 244 16.22 -14.85 13.14
CA PRO A 244 17.23 -15.64 13.84
C PRO A 244 18.46 -14.81 14.18
N LEU A 245 19.33 -15.38 15.00
CA LEU A 245 20.68 -14.89 15.15
C LEU A 245 21.47 -15.22 13.88
N PHE A 246 22.26 -14.27 13.39
CA PHE A 246 23.10 -14.48 12.21
C PHE A 246 24.53 -14.80 12.63
N ASP A 247 24.96 -16.06 12.50
CA ASP A 247 26.24 -16.57 12.99
C ASP A 247 27.23 -16.92 11.86
N GLY A 248 26.95 -16.50 10.64
CA GLY A 248 27.74 -16.78 9.44
C GLY A 248 27.35 -18.07 8.71
N GLY A 249 26.62 -18.98 9.36
CA GLY A 249 26.00 -20.14 8.70
C GLY A 249 24.82 -19.76 7.79
N ASN A 250 24.28 -18.57 7.97
CA ASN A 250 23.09 -18.03 7.31
C ASN A 250 23.34 -16.66 6.65
N ASP A 251 24.54 -16.43 6.10
CA ASP A 251 24.91 -15.16 5.45
C ASP A 251 24.00 -14.78 4.27
N ASP A 252 23.47 -15.76 3.53
CA ASP A 252 22.54 -15.49 2.42
C ASP A 252 21.19 -14.93 2.91
N PRO A 253 20.49 -15.57 3.87
CA PRO A 253 19.37 -14.94 4.57
C PRO A 253 19.71 -13.62 5.24
N ALA A 254 20.89 -13.50 5.84
CA ALA A 254 21.34 -12.27 6.49
C ALA A 254 21.45 -11.10 5.49
N ARG A 255 22.02 -11.33 4.30
CA ARG A 255 22.08 -10.33 3.23
C ARG A 255 20.70 -9.94 2.72
N ARG A 256 19.79 -10.91 2.58
CA ARG A 256 18.40 -10.63 2.20
C ARG A 256 17.66 -9.80 3.26
N PHE A 257 17.91 -10.05 4.54
CA PHE A 257 17.37 -9.25 5.62
C PHE A 257 17.90 -7.81 5.60
N VAL A 258 19.20 -7.60 5.33
CA VAL A 258 19.76 -6.26 5.12
C VAL A 258 19.01 -5.54 4.00
N HIS A 259 18.79 -6.18 2.85
CA HIS A 259 18.07 -5.57 1.74
C HIS A 259 16.62 -5.25 2.09
N LEU A 260 15.92 -6.15 2.78
CA LEU A 260 14.56 -5.90 3.27
C LEU A 260 14.52 -4.66 4.17
N VAL A 261 15.38 -4.58 5.18
CA VAL A 261 15.42 -3.44 6.10
C VAL A 261 15.76 -2.15 5.36
N ASP A 262 16.68 -2.19 4.40
CA ASP A 262 17.05 -1.03 3.59
C ASP A 262 15.83 -0.49 2.81
N GLU A 263 15.09 -1.36 2.12
CA GLU A 263 13.89 -0.96 1.34
C GLU A 263 12.74 -0.45 2.23
N LEU A 264 12.50 -1.10 3.38
CA LEU A 264 11.51 -0.66 4.37
C LEU A 264 11.90 0.71 4.95
N TYR A 265 13.19 0.87 5.27
CA TYR A 265 13.71 2.08 5.87
C TYR A 265 13.55 3.28 4.94
N ASP A 266 13.98 3.15 3.69
CA ASP A 266 13.99 4.23 2.70
C ASP A 266 12.56 4.70 2.35
N ARG A 267 11.56 3.80 2.48
CA ARG A 267 10.13 4.11 2.27
C ARG A 267 9.37 4.47 3.55
N HIS A 268 10.03 4.59 4.69
CA HIS A 268 9.38 4.87 5.98
C HIS A 268 8.28 3.85 6.35
N VAL A 269 8.55 2.57 6.10
CA VAL A 269 7.65 1.47 6.50
C VAL A 269 7.92 1.14 7.97
N ASN A 270 6.86 1.06 8.77
CA ASN A 270 6.99 0.64 10.16
C ASN A 270 7.26 -0.86 10.23
N LEU A 271 8.39 -1.25 10.82
CA LEU A 271 8.73 -2.65 11.04
C LEU A 271 8.38 -3.05 12.48
N VAL A 272 7.48 -4.02 12.62
CA VAL A 272 7.19 -4.67 13.91
C VAL A 272 7.72 -6.09 13.86
N CYS A 273 8.62 -6.48 14.76
CA CYS A 273 9.27 -7.79 14.64
C CYS A 273 9.66 -8.45 15.95
N THR A 274 9.86 -9.77 15.86
CA THR A 274 10.47 -10.58 16.92
C THR A 274 11.82 -11.09 16.44
N ALA A 275 12.84 -10.98 17.29
CA ALA A 275 14.21 -11.32 16.94
C ALA A 275 14.94 -12.03 18.08
N ALA A 276 15.95 -12.82 17.70
CA ALA A 276 16.72 -13.65 18.64
C ALA A 276 17.62 -12.83 19.58
N ALA A 277 17.99 -11.61 19.18
CA ALA A 277 18.87 -10.72 19.92
C ALA A 277 18.55 -9.25 19.62
N ASP A 278 19.09 -8.33 20.41
CA ASP A 278 19.03 -6.89 20.12
C ASP A 278 19.72 -6.54 18.78
N PRO A 279 19.36 -5.41 18.13
CA PRO A 279 19.90 -5.05 16.82
C PRO A 279 21.44 -5.08 16.72
N LEU A 280 22.14 -4.59 17.75
CA LEU A 280 23.62 -4.59 17.78
C LEU A 280 24.23 -5.98 17.99
N ALA A 281 23.47 -6.93 18.54
CA ALA A 281 23.92 -8.29 18.85
C ALA A 281 23.37 -9.35 17.87
N LEU A 282 22.56 -8.93 16.89
CA LEU A 282 21.85 -9.82 15.97
C LEU A 282 22.78 -10.51 14.96
N TYR A 283 23.93 -9.89 14.65
CA TYR A 283 24.97 -10.45 13.77
C TYR A 283 26.24 -10.77 14.53
N ARG A 284 26.73 -12.01 14.39
CA ARG A 284 27.98 -12.54 14.96
C ARG A 284 28.91 -13.14 13.91
N GLY A 285 28.56 -13.05 12.62
CA GLY A 285 29.44 -13.46 11.53
C GLY A 285 30.55 -12.43 11.25
N ASN A 286 31.41 -12.75 10.28
CA ASN A 286 32.54 -11.89 9.91
C ASN A 286 32.40 -11.23 8.54
N ARG A 287 31.47 -11.69 7.69
CA ARG A 287 31.42 -11.31 6.26
C ARG A 287 30.57 -10.07 5.99
N LEU A 288 29.54 -9.83 6.79
CA LEU A 288 28.56 -8.76 6.59
C LEU A 288 28.60 -7.71 7.70
N VAL A 289 29.70 -7.62 8.47
CA VAL A 289 29.83 -6.75 9.65
C VAL A 289 29.40 -5.31 9.34
N HIS A 290 29.99 -4.66 8.34
CA HIS A 290 29.66 -3.28 7.98
C HIS A 290 28.22 -3.09 7.48
N ALA A 291 27.66 -4.09 6.81
CA ALA A 291 26.28 -4.04 6.37
C ALA A 291 25.34 -4.12 7.59
N PHE A 292 25.63 -5.01 8.54
CA PHE A 292 24.86 -5.16 9.76
C PHE A 292 25.03 -4.03 10.77
N GLU A 293 26.18 -3.35 10.82
CA GLU A 293 26.34 -2.12 11.61
C GLU A 293 25.32 -1.06 11.15
N ARG A 294 25.19 -0.86 9.83
CA ARG A 294 24.18 0.02 9.25
C ARG A 294 22.75 -0.46 9.51
N THR A 295 22.48 -1.75 9.28
CA THR A 295 21.15 -2.33 9.51
C THR A 295 20.75 -2.22 10.98
N ALA A 296 21.65 -2.45 11.92
CA ALA A 296 21.40 -2.28 13.35
C ALA A 296 21.05 -0.83 13.70
N SER A 297 21.80 0.14 13.15
CA SER A 297 21.46 1.57 13.31
C SER A 297 20.06 1.89 12.80
N ARG A 298 19.70 1.40 11.61
CA ARG A 298 18.36 1.57 11.04
C ARG A 298 17.28 0.94 11.92
N LEU A 299 17.48 -0.30 12.38
CA LEU A 299 16.54 -0.98 13.27
C LEU A 299 16.33 -0.25 14.61
N ILE A 300 17.38 0.40 15.14
CA ILE A 300 17.26 1.23 16.35
C ILE A 300 16.45 2.49 16.03
N GLU A 301 16.75 3.18 14.93
CA GLU A 301 16.02 4.37 14.51
C GLU A 301 14.55 4.09 14.23
N MET A 302 14.23 2.95 13.61
CA MET A 302 12.87 2.49 13.32
C MET A 302 12.03 2.23 14.58
N GLN A 303 12.64 2.17 15.76
CA GLN A 303 11.93 2.06 17.05
C GLN A 303 11.59 3.43 17.67
N SER A 304 12.15 4.53 17.14
CA SER A 304 11.94 5.88 17.67
C SER A 304 10.54 6.41 17.34
N ALA A 305 9.99 7.25 18.21
CA ALA A 305 8.71 7.90 17.96
C ALA A 305 8.78 8.84 16.74
N GLU A 306 9.94 9.46 16.51
CA GLU A 306 10.22 10.29 15.35
C GLU A 306 10.08 9.51 14.06
N TYR A 307 10.67 8.32 13.98
CA TYR A 307 10.57 7.46 12.80
C TYR A 307 9.14 6.95 12.58
N LEU A 308 8.49 6.45 13.64
CA LEU A 308 7.12 5.91 13.56
C LEU A 308 6.10 6.98 13.12
N ALA A 309 6.39 8.26 13.37
CA ALA A 309 5.58 9.39 12.93
C ALA A 309 5.78 9.75 11.46
N LEU A 310 6.79 9.21 10.78
CA LEU A 310 7.02 9.47 9.37
C LEU A 310 5.87 8.90 8.52
N GLY A 311 5.52 9.66 7.49
CA GLY A 311 4.61 9.21 6.46
C GLY A 311 5.31 8.20 5.54
N HIS A 312 4.63 7.09 5.29
CA HIS A 312 5.04 6.08 4.31
C HIS A 312 5.21 6.71 2.92
N ARG A 313 6.28 6.32 2.22
CA ARG A 313 6.66 6.76 0.88
C ARG A 313 6.51 5.59 -0.09
N GLY A 314 5.27 5.15 -0.31
CA GLY A 314 4.88 4.17 -1.31
C GLY A 314 3.97 4.79 -2.34
#